data_AF-A0A1X7J1F4-F1
#
_entry.id   AF-A0A1X7J1F4-F1
#
_cell.length_a   1.000
_cell.length_b   1.000
_cell.length_c   1.000
_cell.angle_alpha   90.00
_cell.angle_beta   90.00
_cell.angle_gamma   90.00
#
_symmetry.space_group_name_H-M   'P 1'
#
loop_
_entity.id
_entity.type
_entity.pdbx_description
1 polymer ?
#
loop_
_entity_poly.entity_id
_entity_poly.type
_entity_poly.pdbx_seq_one_letter_code
_entity_poly.pdbx_strand_id
1 'polypeptide(L)'
;MKSKYLFVIAVCMTVLVSVFFVTEVSAQCAMCSLNAENSATNGNTQGKGLNDGILFLLAIPYLIAVGIGILWYKKYRKNHSAKQVSPFEK
;
A
#
# COMPACT_ATOMS: atom_id res chain seq x y z
N MET A 1 -18.06 -23.19 13.81
CA MET A 1 -18.24 -21.72 13.70
C MET A 1 -17.46 -20.92 14.74
N LYS A 2 -17.31 -21.38 16.00
CA LYS A 2 -16.53 -20.68 17.04
C LYS A 2 -15.03 -20.59 16.72
N SER A 3 -14.44 -21.61 16.08
CA SER A 3 -13.01 -21.64 15.68
C SER A 3 -12.64 -20.58 14.63
N LYS A 4 -13.52 -20.29 13.66
CA LYS A 4 -13.28 -19.22 12.68
C LYS A 4 -13.35 -17.82 13.29
N TYR A 5 -14.26 -17.59 14.25
CA TYR A 5 -14.27 -16.34 15.02
C TYR A 5 -13.06 -16.24 15.95
N LEU A 6 -12.63 -17.35 16.55
CA LEU A 6 -11.43 -17.38 17.39
C LEU A 6 -10.16 -17.05 16.59
N PHE A 7 -10.04 -17.58 15.37
CA PHE A 7 -8.96 -17.25 14.44
C PHE A 7 -8.99 -15.78 14.04
N VAL A 8 -10.16 -15.25 13.67
CA VAL A 8 -10.32 -13.83 13.30
C VAL A 8 -10.00 -12.91 14.48
N ILE A 9 -10.45 -13.24 15.69
CA ILE A 9 -10.15 -12.47 16.90
C ILE A 9 -8.65 -12.51 17.21
N ALA A 10 -8.00 -13.67 17.07
CA ALA A 10 -6.56 -13.79 17.26
C ALA A 10 -5.78 -12.93 16.26
N VAL A 11 -6.14 -12.97 14.97
CA VAL A 11 -5.52 -12.13 13.93
C VAL A 11 -5.74 -10.64 14.22
N CYS A 12 -6.97 -10.24 14.54
CA CYS A 12 -7.28 -8.85 14.90
C CYS A 12 -6.49 -8.39 16.12
N MET A 13 -6.36 -9.24 17.16
CA MET A 13 -5.60 -8.92 18.37
C MET A 13 -4.10 -8.77 18.06
N THR A 14 -3.52 -9.67 17.27
CA THR A 14 -2.11 -9.59 16.85
C THR A 14 -1.84 -8.31 16.05
N VAL A 15 -2.73 -7.94 15.13
CA VAL A 15 -2.62 -6.68 14.37
C VAL A 15 -2.74 -5.48 15.32
N LEU A 16 -3.70 -5.48 16.23
CA LEU A 16 -3.91 -4.38 17.18
C LEU A 16 -2.67 -4.16 18.06
N VAL A 17 -2.06 -5.24 18.54
CA VAL A 17 -0.83 -5.21 19.35
C VAL A 17 0.33 -4.64 18.53
N SER A 18 0.50 -5.06 17.28
CA SER A 18 1.62 -4.59 16.44
C SER A 18 1.66 -3.08 16.20
N VAL A 19 0.50 -2.40 16.23
CA VAL A 19 0.41 -0.93 16.07
C VAL A 19 1.00 -0.18 17.27
N PHE A 20 0.99 -0.77 18.47
CA PHE A 20 1.55 -0.15 19.68
C PHE A 20 3.05 -0.42 19.87
N PHE A 21 3.64 -1.32 19.07
CA PHE A 21 5.06 -1.68 19.12
C PHE A 21 5.81 -1.19 17.87
N VAL A 22 5.63 0.09 17.52
CA VAL A 22 6.48 0.74 16.53
C VAL A 22 7.81 1.09 17.20
N THR A 23 8.80 0.24 17.06
CA THR A 23 10.18 0.54 17.44
C THR A 23 10.89 1.26 16.30
N GLU A 24 11.86 2.12 16.62
CA GLU A 24 12.82 2.67 15.66
C GLU A 24 13.58 1.51 15.03
N VAL A 25 13.15 1.08 13.83
CA VAL A 25 13.86 0.05 13.07
C VAL A 25 15.08 0.72 12.45
N SER A 26 16.26 0.53 13.05
CA SER A 26 17.51 0.80 12.36
C SER A 26 17.50 0.04 11.04
N ALA A 27 17.73 0.73 9.91
CA ALA A 27 17.60 0.14 8.57
C ALA A 27 18.23 -1.27 8.53
N GLN A 28 17.40 -2.29 8.27
CA GLN A 28 17.81 -3.70 8.31
C GLN A 28 18.74 -4.11 7.16
N CYS A 29 19.17 -3.14 6.35
CA CYS A 29 20.19 -3.34 5.34
C CYS A 29 21.32 -2.36 5.63
N ALA A 30 22.47 -2.89 6.04
CA ALA A 30 23.72 -2.13 6.17
C ALA A 30 24.01 -1.28 4.92
N MET A 31 23.52 -1.71 3.74
CA MET A 31 23.63 -1.00 2.48
C MET A 31 22.99 0.39 2.45
N CYS A 32 21.82 0.58 3.07
CA CYS A 32 21.11 1.87 3.02
C CYS A 32 21.80 2.91 3.92
N SER A 33 22.21 2.51 5.12
CA SER A 33 22.95 3.37 6.06
C SER A 33 24.36 3.67 5.54
N LEU A 34 25.09 2.67 5.03
CA LEU A 34 26.43 2.86 4.47
C LEU A 34 26.42 3.79 3.26
N ASN A 35 25.41 3.68 2.38
CA ASN A 35 25.32 4.59 1.24
C ASN A 35 24.96 6.02 1.66
N ALA A 36 24.12 6.18 2.69
CA ALA A 36 23.79 7.49 3.24
C ALA A 36 25.01 8.15 3.95
N GLU A 37 25.75 7.38 4.75
CA GLU A 37 26.95 7.82 5.48
C GLU A 37 28.12 8.10 4.53
N ASN A 38 28.38 7.23 3.54
CA ASN A 38 29.39 7.47 2.51
C ASN A 38 29.04 8.68 1.64
N SER A 39 27.74 8.93 1.40
CA SER A 39 27.31 10.11 0.65
C SER A 39 27.38 11.40 1.45
N ALA A 40 27.58 11.37 2.78
CA ALA A 40 27.75 12.55 3.63
C ALA A 40 29.24 12.82 3.96
N THR A 41 30.09 11.80 3.86
CA THR A 41 31.53 11.92 4.08
C THR A 41 32.17 12.68 2.91
N ASN A 42 33.03 13.67 3.21
CA ASN A 42 33.67 14.60 2.25
C ASN A 42 32.77 15.71 1.65
N GLY A 43 31.66 16.08 2.31
CA GLY A 43 30.82 17.20 1.86
C GLY A 43 29.95 16.87 0.64
N ASN A 44 29.84 15.59 0.29
CA ASN A 44 28.91 15.10 -0.72
C ASN A 44 27.47 15.29 -0.20
N THR A 45 26.55 15.69 -1.07
CA THR A 45 25.12 15.93 -0.74
C THR A 45 24.20 14.90 -1.38
N GLN A 46 24.76 13.89 -2.04
CA GLN A 46 24.02 12.89 -2.80
C GLN A 46 23.10 12.00 -1.94
N GLY A 47 23.34 11.96 -0.62
CA GLY A 47 22.46 11.31 0.35
C GLY A 47 21.28 12.18 0.83
N LYS A 48 21.29 13.49 0.56
CA LYS A 48 20.16 14.38 0.88
C LYS A 48 18.99 14.05 -0.06
N GLY A 49 17.82 13.77 0.52
CA GLY A 49 16.60 13.44 -0.24
C GLY A 49 16.41 11.95 -0.54
N LEU A 50 17.26 11.06 0.00
CA LEU A 50 17.07 9.61 -0.15
C LEU A 50 15.74 9.14 0.43
N ASN A 51 15.33 9.68 1.59
CA ASN A 51 14.04 9.36 2.21
C ASN A 51 12.85 9.81 1.34
N ASP A 52 12.97 10.99 0.71
CA ASP A 52 11.96 11.48 -0.23
C ASP A 52 11.88 10.57 -1.47
N GLY A 53 13.02 10.06 -1.94
CA GLY A 53 13.08 9.08 -3.03
C GLY A 53 12.41 7.75 -2.67
N ILE A 54 12.63 7.25 -1.44
CA ILE A 54 11.98 6.02 -0.95
C ILE A 54 10.46 6.22 -0.88
N LEU A 55 10.00 7.34 -0.32
CA LEU A 55 8.57 7.67 -0.24
C LEU A 55 7.95 7.82 -1.64
N PHE A 56 8.67 8.44 -2.59
CA PHE A 56 8.23 8.55 -3.97
C PHE A 56 8.06 7.18 -4.64
N LEU A 57 9.07 6.30 -4.52
CA LEU A 57 8.99 4.95 -5.08
C LEU A 57 7.91 4.10 -4.42
N LEU A 58 7.71 4.25 -3.10
CA LEU A 58 6.65 3.58 -2.36
C LEU A 58 5.26 4.06 -2.77
N ALA A 59 5.09 5.35 -3.12
CA ALA A 59 3.79 5.90 -3.51
C ALA A 59 3.28 5.34 -4.86
N ILE A 60 4.17 5.05 -5.80
CA ILE A 60 3.84 4.58 -7.16
C ILE A 60 2.88 3.36 -7.17
N PRO A 61 3.17 2.23 -6.50
CA PRO A 61 2.27 1.08 -6.52
C PRO A 61 0.87 1.38 -5.96
N TYR A 62 0.75 2.25 -4.96
CA TYR A 62 -0.56 2.65 -4.43
C TYR A 62 -1.34 3.50 -5.42
N LEU A 63 -0.68 4.45 -6.08
CA LEU A 63 -1.32 5.27 -7.13
C LEU A 63 -1.82 4.41 -8.29
N ILE A 64 -1.02 3.43 -8.72
CA ILE A 64 -1.41 2.47 -9.76
C ILE A 64 -2.63 1.66 -9.31
N ALA A 65 -2.63 1.13 -8.09
CA ALA A 65 -3.75 0.35 -7.55
C ALA A 65 -5.05 1.17 -7.50
N VAL A 66 -4.98 2.44 -7.04
CA VAL A 66 -6.11 3.36 -7.04
C VAL A 66 -6.61 3.64 -8.46
N GLY A 67 -5.69 3.88 -9.41
CA GLY A 67 -6.04 4.09 -10.81
C GLY A 67 -6.79 2.90 -11.42
N ILE A 68 -6.27 1.68 -11.21
CA ILE A 68 -6.92 0.44 -11.66
C ILE A 68 -8.30 0.29 -11.00
N GLY A 69 -8.40 0.53 -9.69
CA GLY A 69 -9.66 0.46 -8.94
C GLY A 69 -10.73 1.40 -9.49
N ILE A 70 -10.37 2.65 -9.78
CA ILE A 70 -11.27 3.64 -10.37
C ILE A 70 -11.73 3.21 -11.77
N LEU A 71 -10.81 2.75 -12.63
CA LEU A 71 -11.15 2.29 -13.98
C LEU A 71 -12.08 1.08 -13.94
N TRP A 72 -11.79 0.10 -13.07
CA TRP A 72 -12.62 -1.08 -12.87
C TRP A 72 -14.02 -0.71 -12.39
N TYR A 73 -14.13 0.17 -11.39
CA TYR A 73 -15.40 0.64 -10.86
C TYR A 73 -16.24 1.37 -11.91
N LYS A 74 -15.65 2.30 -12.67
CA LYS A 74 -16.33 3.03 -13.74
C LYS A 74 -16.82 2.08 -14.84
N LYS A 75 -16.03 1.07 -15.20
CA LYS A 75 -16.41 0.07 -16.21
C LYS A 75 -17.55 -0.82 -15.73
N TYR A 76 -17.50 -1.31 -14.49
CA TYR A 76 -18.55 -2.17 -13.95
C TYR A 76 -19.89 -1.43 -13.76
N ARG A 77 -19.85 -0.16 -13.35
CA ARG A 77 -21.06 0.63 -13.09
C ARG A 77 -21.81 1.04 -14.37
N LYS A 78 -21.10 1.23 -15.50
CA LYS A 78 -21.76 1.50 -16.81
C LYS A 78 -22.55 0.31 -17.36
N ASN A 79 -22.24 -0.92 -16.94
CA ASN A 79 -22.88 -2.13 -17.46
C ASN A 79 -24.16 -2.52 -16.71
N HIS A 80 -24.51 -1.84 -15.61
CA HIS A 80 -25.69 -2.15 -14.80
C HIS A 80 -26.88 -1.21 -15.02
N SER A 81 -26.76 -0.21 -15.91
CA SER A 81 -27.83 0.76 -16.21
C SER A 81 -28.40 0.67 -17.63
N ALA A 82 -28.00 -0.32 -18.43
CA ALA A 82 -28.44 -0.45 -19.83
C ALA A 82 -28.86 -1.88 -20.23
N LYS A 83 -29.53 -2.63 -19.35
CA LYS A 83 -30.13 -3.92 -19.73
C LYS A 83 -31.45 -4.22 -19.03
N GLN A 84 -32.51 -3.52 -19.43
CA GLN A 84 -33.91 -3.97 -19.30
C GLN A 84 -34.76 -3.33 -20.42
N VAL A 85 -34.71 -3.87 -21.65
CA VAL A 85 -35.85 -3.81 -22.58
C VAL A 85 -35.82 -5.10 -23.42
N SER A 86 -36.56 -6.12 -23.01
CA SER A 86 -36.94 -7.23 -23.89
C SER A 86 -38.28 -6.89 -24.55
N PRO A 87 -38.38 -6.78 -25.90
CA PRO A 87 -39.55 -6.26 -26.62
C PRO A 87 -40.79 -7.19 -26.72
N PHE A 88 -41.10 -8.02 -25.72
CA PHE A 88 -42.37 -8.78 -25.74
C PHE A 88 -43.56 -7.88 -25.30
N GLU A 89 -43.80 -6.80 -26.06
CA GLU A 89 -45.06 -6.07 -26.06
C GLU A 89 -45.75 -6.30 -27.41
N LYS A 90 -46.73 -7.22 -27.38
CA LYS A 90 -47.66 -7.71 -28.42
C LYS A 90 -47.09 -8.39 -29.68
#